data_AF-A0A7C4KHE2-F1
#
_entry.id   AF-A0A7C4KHE2-F1
#
_cell.length_a   1.000
_cell.length_b   1.000
_cell.length_c   1.000
_cell.angle_alpha   90.00
_cell.angle_beta   90.00
_cell.angle_gamma   90.00
#
_symmetry.space_group_name_H-M   'P 1'
#
loop_
_entity.id
_entity.type
_entity.pdbx_description
1 polymer ?
#
loop_
_entity_poly.entity_id
_entity_poly.type
_entity_poly.pdbx_seq_one_letter_code
_entity_poly.pdbx_strand_id
1 'polypeptide(L)'
;MTLLSVFSWSEFRREKDDYFRTSRHSPLSAEQKASFQGLRYFPASEQWVFNVPLERYASPKKGFLATNTGEIQEYLNIGQVHFVVEGEEVILQVYQATQGDDYFIPFVDATAPKETYGAGRYLEPEVIGEGWLRLDFNQAYNPYCAYNDLWSCPIPPVENRVKIRIEAGEMKFHD
;
A
#
# COMPACT_ATOMS: atom_id res chain seq x y z
N MET A 1 6.87 -11.69 -29.51
CA MET A 1 8.02 -11.33 -28.66
C MET A 1 7.64 -10.05 -27.94
N THR A 2 6.82 -10.18 -26.90
CA THR A 2 6.25 -9.04 -26.18
C THR A 2 7.29 -8.63 -25.15
N LEU A 3 7.90 -7.46 -25.35
CA LEU A 3 8.69 -6.79 -24.33
C LEU A 3 7.74 -6.39 -23.21
N LEU A 4 7.47 -7.32 -22.29
CA LEU A 4 7.01 -6.93 -20.96
C LEU A 4 8.16 -6.11 -20.38
N SER A 5 7.93 -4.80 -20.26
CA SER A 5 8.73 -3.95 -19.38
C SER A 5 8.79 -4.65 -18.04
N VAL A 6 9.91 -5.33 -17.74
CA VAL A 6 10.12 -5.93 -16.43
C VAL A 6 10.28 -4.76 -15.48
N PHE A 7 9.21 -4.42 -14.76
CA PHE A 7 9.23 -3.34 -13.79
C PHE A 7 10.26 -3.73 -12.72
N SER A 8 11.42 -3.07 -12.75
CA SER A 8 12.47 -3.38 -11.80
C SER A 8 12.14 -2.68 -10.48
N TRP A 9 11.95 -3.45 -9.41
CA TRP A 9 11.72 -2.88 -8.07
C TRP A 9 12.84 -1.93 -7.65
N SER A 10 14.07 -2.13 -8.13
CA SER A 10 15.18 -1.22 -7.84
C SER A 10 15.02 0.14 -8.53
N GLU A 11 14.45 0.16 -9.74
CA GLU A 11 14.18 1.40 -10.46
C GLU A 11 13.01 2.15 -9.85
N PHE A 12 11.93 1.45 -9.53
CA PHE A 12 10.79 2.00 -8.77
C PHE A 12 11.24 2.66 -7.46
N ARG A 13 12.05 1.96 -6.66
CA ARG A 13 12.58 2.49 -5.38
C ARG A 13 13.46 3.72 -5.61
N ARG A 14 14.32 3.69 -6.64
CA ARG A 14 15.18 4.83 -7.00
C ARG A 14 14.38 6.06 -7.41
N GLU A 15 13.36 5.88 -8.24
CA GLU A 15 12.47 6.97 -8.68
C GLU A 15 11.70 7.57 -7.50
N LYS A 16 11.21 6.72 -6.59
CA LYS A 16 10.55 7.17 -5.38
C LYS A 16 11.48 7.93 -4.46
N ASP A 17 12.71 7.45 -4.26
CA ASP A 17 13.72 8.16 -3.47
C ASP A 17 14.08 9.52 -4.09
N ASP A 18 14.19 9.60 -5.42
CA ASP A 18 14.43 10.88 -6.09
C ASP A 18 13.25 11.85 -5.90
N TYR A 19 12.01 11.37 -6.03
CA TYR A 19 10.82 12.16 -5.75
C TYR A 19 10.83 12.69 -4.31
N PHE A 20 11.08 11.82 -3.33
CA PHE A 20 11.12 12.21 -1.91
C PHE A 20 12.20 13.25 -1.63
N ARG A 21 13.35 13.15 -2.32
CA ARG A 21 14.48 14.07 -2.19
C ARG A 21 14.23 15.43 -2.83
N THR A 22 13.70 15.47 -4.05
CA THR A 22 13.76 16.66 -4.91
C THR A 22 12.41 17.35 -5.09
N SER A 23 11.30 16.60 -5.04
CA SER A 23 9.98 17.13 -5.39
C SER A 23 9.47 18.16 -4.38
N ARG A 24 8.85 19.24 -4.86
CA ARG A 24 8.11 20.19 -4.02
C ARG A 24 6.89 19.59 -3.33
N HIS A 25 6.40 18.46 -3.85
CA HIS A 25 5.24 17.71 -3.32
C HIS A 25 5.64 16.51 -2.46
N SER A 26 6.95 16.34 -2.19
CA SER A 26 7.43 15.32 -1.26
C SER A 26 6.79 15.50 0.12
N PRO A 27 6.45 14.39 0.82
CA PRO A 27 5.91 14.47 2.17
C PRO A 27 6.97 14.85 3.22
N LEU A 28 8.25 14.81 2.87
CA LEU A 28 9.36 15.15 3.77
C LEU A 28 9.45 16.66 4.03
N SER A 29 9.72 17.03 5.29
CA SER A 29 10.10 18.39 5.67
C SER A 29 11.43 18.80 5.04
N ALA A 30 11.72 20.11 5.02
CA ALA A 30 13.01 20.60 4.54
C ALA A 30 14.19 20.03 5.34
N GLU A 31 14.03 19.86 6.66
CA GLU A 31 15.05 19.25 7.52
C GLU A 31 15.24 17.77 7.20
N GLN A 32 14.14 17.02 7.03
CA GLN A 32 14.20 15.60 6.68
C GLN A 32 14.89 15.38 5.33
N LYS A 33 14.60 16.22 4.33
CA LYS A 33 15.26 16.16 3.01
C LYS A 33 16.77 16.38 3.09
N ALA A 34 17.24 17.24 3.99
CA ALA A 34 18.67 17.55 4.12
C ALA A 34 19.50 16.32 4.57
N SER A 35 18.91 15.41 5.34
CA SER A 35 19.56 14.19 5.82
C SER A 35 19.06 12.89 5.14
N PHE A 36 18.11 12.98 4.21
CA PHE A 36 17.48 11.82 3.59
C PHE A 36 18.50 10.96 2.82
N GLN A 37 18.57 9.66 3.11
CA GLN A 37 19.48 8.72 2.43
C GLN A 37 18.76 7.71 1.53
N GLY A 38 17.43 7.83 1.42
CA GLY A 38 16.57 6.82 0.79
C GLY A 38 15.62 6.20 1.80
N LEU A 39 14.50 5.68 1.29
CA LEU A 39 13.54 4.92 2.06
C LEU A 39 14.09 3.53 2.39
N ARG A 40 13.61 2.95 3.50
CA ARG A 40 13.97 1.59 3.91
C ARG A 40 12.93 0.60 3.36
N TYR A 41 13.41 -0.52 2.85
CA TYR A 41 12.57 -1.57 2.27
C TYR A 41 13.03 -2.95 2.74
N PHE A 42 12.09 -3.88 2.80
CA PHE A 42 12.44 -5.30 2.80
C PHE A 42 13.10 -5.71 1.46
N PRO A 43 13.90 -6.78 1.44
CA PRO A 43 14.38 -7.38 0.20
C PRO A 43 13.21 -7.71 -0.73
N ALA A 44 13.33 -7.32 -2.00
CA ALA A 44 12.25 -7.57 -2.95
C ALA A 44 12.22 -9.05 -3.36
N SER A 45 11.03 -9.64 -3.49
CA SER A 45 10.87 -11.05 -3.83
C SER A 45 9.55 -11.32 -4.56
N GLU A 46 9.60 -12.22 -5.55
CA GLU A 46 8.44 -12.69 -6.30
C GLU A 46 7.46 -13.48 -5.42
N GLN A 47 7.89 -13.99 -4.26
CA GLN A 47 7.00 -14.68 -3.31
C GLN A 47 5.90 -13.76 -2.76
N TRP A 48 6.10 -12.44 -2.87
CA TRP A 48 5.18 -11.40 -2.41
C TRP A 48 4.32 -10.82 -3.53
N VAL A 49 4.29 -11.48 -4.69
CA VAL A 49 3.46 -11.13 -5.84
C VAL A 49 2.35 -12.17 -5.99
N PHE A 50 1.10 -11.72 -5.94
CA PHE A 50 -0.08 -12.58 -6.03
C PHE A 50 -0.98 -12.12 -7.17
N ASN A 51 -1.34 -13.03 -8.06
CA ASN A 51 -2.37 -12.78 -9.07
C ASN A 51 -3.66 -13.45 -8.60
N VAL A 52 -4.68 -12.66 -8.30
CA VAL A 52 -5.89 -13.12 -7.61
C VAL A 52 -7.15 -12.53 -8.25
N PRO A 53 -8.28 -13.25 -8.22
CA PRO A 53 -9.55 -12.67 -8.63
C PRO A 53 -10.00 -11.62 -7.62
N LEU A 54 -10.60 -10.55 -8.12
CA LEU A 54 -11.37 -9.60 -7.31
C LEU A 54 -12.79 -10.15 -7.13
N GLU A 55 -13.11 -10.57 -5.92
CA GLU A 55 -14.46 -11.00 -5.54
C GLU A 55 -15.33 -9.77 -5.29
N ARG A 56 -16.01 -9.30 -6.34
CA ARG A 56 -16.86 -8.12 -6.26
C ARG A 56 -18.10 -8.35 -5.41
N TYR A 57 -18.42 -7.38 -4.55
CA TYR A 57 -19.70 -7.36 -3.87
C TYR A 57 -20.83 -6.96 -4.82
N ALA A 58 -21.95 -7.69 -4.76
CA ALA A 58 -23.14 -7.41 -5.57
C ALA A 58 -23.72 -6.01 -5.31
N SER A 59 -23.47 -5.45 -4.12
CA SER A 59 -23.81 -4.08 -3.76
C SER A 59 -22.61 -3.45 -3.05
N PRO A 60 -21.72 -2.75 -3.79
CA PRO A 60 -20.61 -2.02 -3.19
C PRO A 60 -21.13 -1.03 -2.16
N LYS A 61 -20.58 -1.09 -0.95
CA LYS A 61 -20.97 -0.17 0.12
C LYS A 61 -20.08 1.07 0.02
N LYS A 62 -20.65 2.24 0.31
CA LYS A 62 -19.82 3.41 0.62
C LYS A 62 -18.95 3.05 1.82
N GLY A 63 -17.65 2.91 1.57
CA GLY A 63 -16.61 2.73 2.57
C GLY A 63 -16.15 4.12 2.99
N PHE A 64 -16.46 4.50 4.22
CA PHE A 64 -15.90 5.70 4.80
C PHE A 64 -14.60 5.30 5.50
N LEU A 65 -13.47 5.68 4.93
CA LEU A 65 -12.19 5.51 5.62
C LEU A 65 -11.96 6.75 6.48
N ALA A 66 -12.00 6.57 7.79
CA ALA A 66 -11.59 7.61 8.73
C ALA A 66 -10.11 7.93 8.49
N THR A 67 -9.74 9.20 8.57
CA THR A 67 -8.35 9.62 8.51
C THR A 67 -7.78 9.83 9.91
N ASN A 68 -6.46 9.94 10.02
CA ASN A 68 -5.77 10.30 11.27
C ASN A 68 -6.16 11.68 11.82
N THR A 69 -6.73 12.58 11.02
CA THR A 69 -7.20 13.90 11.47
C THR A 69 -8.67 13.89 11.93
N GLY A 70 -9.35 12.75 11.83
CA GLY A 70 -10.77 12.60 12.15
C GLY A 70 -11.71 12.99 11.00
N GLU A 71 -11.17 13.39 9.85
CA GLU A 71 -11.93 13.53 8.62
C GLU A 71 -12.33 12.16 8.06
N ILE A 72 -13.28 12.15 7.14
CA ILE A 72 -13.72 10.95 6.46
C ILE A 72 -13.48 11.13 4.97
N GLN A 73 -12.75 10.19 4.37
CA GLN A 73 -12.61 10.12 2.93
C GLN A 73 -13.54 9.05 2.36
N GLU A 74 -14.28 9.42 1.32
CA GLU A 74 -15.23 8.51 0.66
C GLU A 74 -14.51 7.56 -0.30
N TYR A 75 -14.69 6.27 -0.06
CA TYR A 75 -14.34 5.19 -0.97
C TYR A 75 -15.56 4.31 -1.21
N LEU A 76 -15.51 3.46 -2.22
CA LEU A 76 -16.43 2.34 -2.39
C LEU A 76 -15.69 1.08 -1.98
N ASN A 77 -16.23 0.33 -1.00
CA ASN A 77 -15.78 -1.04 -0.79
C ASN A 77 -16.41 -1.90 -1.89
N ILE A 78 -15.58 -2.29 -2.85
CA ILE A 78 -16.04 -2.97 -4.07
C ILE A 78 -16.00 -4.48 -3.98
N GLY A 79 -15.32 -5.05 -2.97
CA GLY A 79 -15.06 -6.47 -2.91
C GLY A 79 -13.84 -6.82 -2.06
N GLN A 80 -13.36 -8.04 -2.24
CA GLN A 80 -12.23 -8.59 -1.50
C GLN A 80 -11.32 -9.43 -2.39
N VAL A 81 -10.11 -9.65 -1.93
CA VAL A 81 -9.12 -10.56 -2.54
C VAL A 81 -8.66 -11.58 -1.51
N HIS A 82 -8.45 -12.80 -1.98
CA HIS A 82 -7.98 -13.93 -1.19
C HIS A 82 -6.62 -14.41 -1.72
N PHE A 83 -5.67 -14.63 -0.82
CA PHE A 83 -4.37 -15.23 -1.14
C PHE A 83 -3.85 -16.00 0.07
N VAL A 84 -2.79 -16.78 -0.13
CA VAL A 84 -2.21 -17.63 0.92
C VAL A 84 -0.78 -17.22 1.17
N VAL A 85 -0.43 -17.04 2.45
CA VAL A 85 0.94 -16.79 2.90
C VAL A 85 1.28 -17.86 3.93
N GLU A 86 2.37 -18.60 3.70
CA GLU A 86 2.83 -19.65 4.62
C GLU A 86 1.75 -20.70 5.00
N GLY A 87 0.78 -20.92 4.11
CA GLY A 87 -0.34 -21.85 4.34
C GLY A 87 -1.54 -21.25 5.08
N GLU A 88 -1.48 -19.98 5.50
CA GLU A 88 -2.61 -19.27 6.07
C GLU A 88 -3.35 -18.44 5.02
N GLU A 89 -4.67 -18.51 5.05
CA GLU A 89 -5.54 -17.69 4.20
C GLU A 89 -5.53 -16.23 4.68
N VAL A 90 -5.33 -15.31 3.74
CA VAL A 90 -5.37 -13.87 3.95
C VAL A 90 -6.45 -13.27 3.06
N ILE A 91 -7.30 -12.45 3.68
CA ILE A 91 -8.39 -11.74 3.01
C ILE A 91 -8.16 -10.24 3.20
N LEU A 92 -8.21 -9.48 2.11
CA LEU A 92 -8.15 -8.01 2.15
C LEU A 92 -9.32 -7.42 1.38
N GLN A 93 -10.00 -6.46 2.01
CA GLN A 93 -11.00 -5.61 1.39
C GLN A 93 -10.35 -4.66 0.39
N VAL A 94 -10.98 -4.52 -0.77
CA VAL A 94 -10.54 -3.64 -1.85
C VAL A 94 -11.47 -2.45 -1.94
N TYR A 95 -10.86 -1.27 -1.93
CA TYR A 95 -11.56 0.00 -2.03
C TYR A 95 -11.30 0.62 -3.41
N GLN A 96 -12.24 1.41 -3.89
CA GLN A 96 -12.10 2.23 -5.08
C GLN A 96 -12.42 3.68 -4.71
N ALA A 97 -11.62 4.63 -5.17
CA ALA A 97 -11.94 6.05 -5.00
C ALA A 97 -13.27 6.38 -5.72
N THR A 98 -14.03 7.34 -5.20
CA THR A 98 -15.29 7.77 -5.85
C THR A 98 -15.06 8.54 -7.15
N GLN A 99 -13.82 9.00 -7.37
CA GLN A 99 -13.35 9.61 -8.61
C GLN A 99 -12.11 8.83 -9.08
N GLY A 100 -12.17 8.27 -10.29
CA GLY A 100 -11.11 7.43 -10.86
C GLY A 100 -11.39 5.94 -10.80
N ASP A 101 -10.50 5.17 -11.42
CA ASP A 101 -10.62 3.72 -11.58
C ASP A 101 -9.61 2.93 -10.73
N ASP A 102 -8.81 3.65 -9.92
CA ASP A 102 -7.74 3.05 -9.14
C ASP A 102 -8.28 2.31 -7.92
N TYR A 103 -7.73 1.12 -7.70
CA TYR A 103 -8.00 0.31 -6.52
C TYR A 103 -7.01 0.61 -5.42
N PHE A 104 -7.49 0.47 -4.19
CA PHE A 104 -6.78 0.86 -2.99
C PHE A 104 -7.00 -0.20 -1.90
N ILE A 105 -5.90 -0.70 -1.33
CA ILE A 105 -5.91 -1.68 -0.25
C ILE A 105 -5.07 -1.13 0.90
N PRO A 106 -5.69 -0.45 1.88
CA PRO A 106 -5.02 -0.09 3.11
C PRO A 106 -5.01 -1.28 4.06
N PHE A 107 -3.86 -1.64 4.63
CA PHE A 107 -3.73 -2.83 5.47
C PHE A 107 -2.75 -2.63 6.63
N VAL A 108 -2.88 -3.48 7.66
CA VAL A 108 -1.90 -3.64 8.74
C VAL A 108 -1.57 -5.11 8.85
N ASP A 109 -0.30 -5.44 8.98
CA ASP A 109 0.17 -6.81 9.15
C ASP A 109 1.08 -6.95 10.39
N ALA A 110 1.52 -8.16 10.71
CA ALA A 110 2.27 -8.44 11.94
C ALA A 110 3.72 -7.91 11.98
N THR A 111 4.18 -7.22 10.93
CA THR A 111 5.42 -6.43 10.95
C THR A 111 5.24 -5.08 11.65
N ALA A 112 4.01 -4.58 11.79
CA ALA A 112 3.71 -3.33 12.48
C ALA A 112 3.56 -3.53 14.00
N PRO A 113 3.96 -2.57 14.86
CA PRO A 113 4.65 -1.31 14.53
C PRO A 113 6.19 -1.46 14.53
N LYS A 114 6.69 -2.69 14.65
CA LYS A 114 8.11 -2.92 14.95
C LYS A 114 9.02 -2.61 13.76
N GLU A 115 8.63 -3.07 12.58
CA GLU A 115 9.42 -3.00 11.35
C GLU A 115 8.75 -2.12 10.29
N THR A 116 7.43 -2.00 10.31
CA THR A 116 6.63 -1.14 9.43
C THR A 116 5.80 -0.13 10.20
N TYR A 117 5.25 0.86 9.49
CA TYR A 117 4.51 1.96 10.11
C TYR A 117 3.29 1.45 10.89
N GLY A 118 3.15 1.89 12.13
CA GLY A 118 2.17 1.35 13.08
C GLY A 118 0.71 1.52 12.67
N ALA A 119 0.38 2.58 11.94
CA ALA A 119 -0.98 2.80 11.43
C ALA A 119 -1.30 1.95 10.19
N GLY A 120 -0.30 1.32 9.58
CA GLY A 120 -0.43 0.47 8.40
C GLY A 120 0.22 1.04 7.14
N ARG A 121 0.02 0.30 6.05
CA ARG A 121 0.59 0.57 4.72
C ARG A 121 -0.50 0.47 3.67
N TYR A 122 -0.20 0.97 2.49
CA TYR A 122 -1.10 0.97 1.35
C TYR A 122 -0.54 0.12 0.21
N LEU A 123 -1.44 -0.44 -0.58
CA LEU A 123 -1.15 -1.12 -1.83
C LEU A 123 -2.16 -0.67 -2.89
N GLU A 124 -1.66 -0.33 -4.07
CA GLU A 124 -2.46 -0.05 -5.26
C GLU A 124 -2.26 -1.23 -6.23
N PRO A 125 -3.23 -2.15 -6.33
CA PRO A 125 -3.06 -3.33 -7.16
C PRO A 125 -3.25 -3.01 -8.65
N GLU A 126 -2.52 -3.71 -9.50
CA GLU A 126 -2.61 -3.59 -10.96
C GLU A 126 -3.72 -4.49 -11.51
N VAL A 127 -4.52 -3.98 -12.45
CA VAL A 127 -5.52 -4.79 -13.17
C VAL A 127 -4.82 -5.54 -14.31
N ILE A 128 -4.73 -6.86 -14.19
CA ILE A 128 -4.00 -7.72 -15.16
C ILE A 128 -4.92 -8.53 -16.08
N GLY A 129 -6.22 -8.31 -15.99
CA GLY A 129 -7.24 -8.99 -16.78
C GLY A 129 -8.63 -8.72 -16.24
N GLU A 130 -9.65 -9.23 -16.94
CA GLU A 130 -11.04 -9.06 -16.52
C GLU A 130 -11.27 -9.70 -15.14
N GLY A 131 -11.43 -8.86 -14.12
CA GLY A 131 -11.67 -9.30 -12.74
C GLY A 131 -10.43 -9.85 -12.01
N TRP A 132 -9.22 -9.66 -12.54
CA TRP A 132 -7.98 -10.13 -11.92
C TRP A 132 -7.07 -8.97 -11.51
N LEU A 133 -6.54 -9.06 -10.30
CA LEU A 133 -5.62 -8.10 -9.71
C LEU A 133 -4.25 -8.76 -9.48
N ARG A 134 -3.20 -8.01 -9.76
CA ARG A 134 -1.83 -8.30 -9.32
C ARG A 134 -1.55 -7.50 -8.06
N LEU A 135 -1.41 -8.20 -6.95
CA LEU A 135 -1.00 -7.67 -5.65
C LEU A 135 0.52 -7.81 -5.54
N ASP A 136 1.26 -6.72 -5.71
CA ASP A 136 2.72 -6.70 -5.55
C ASP A 136 3.11 -6.00 -4.25
N PHE A 137 3.22 -6.77 -3.17
CA PHE A 137 3.55 -6.20 -1.86
C PHE A 137 4.97 -5.62 -1.80
N ASN A 138 5.84 -5.85 -2.80
CA ASN A 138 7.12 -5.15 -2.90
C ASN A 138 6.94 -3.65 -3.16
N GLN A 139 5.75 -3.24 -3.61
CA GLN A 139 5.33 -1.87 -3.85
C GLN A 139 4.46 -1.30 -2.71
N ALA A 140 4.18 -2.09 -1.67
CA ALA A 140 3.45 -1.60 -0.52
C ALA A 140 4.21 -0.44 0.14
N TYR A 141 3.50 0.65 0.45
CA TYR A 141 4.11 1.90 0.84
C TYR A 141 3.48 2.51 2.08
N ASN A 142 4.25 3.35 2.79
CA ASN A 142 3.74 4.06 3.95
C ASN A 142 2.88 5.26 3.51
N PRO A 143 1.76 5.55 4.20
CA PRO A 143 1.03 6.79 4.00
C PRO A 143 1.91 8.02 4.25
N TYR A 144 1.56 9.17 3.67
CA TYR A 144 2.31 10.41 3.89
C TYR A 144 2.39 10.84 5.36
N CYS A 145 1.35 10.53 6.16
CA CYS A 145 1.37 10.77 7.59
C CYS A 145 2.45 9.98 8.35
N ALA A 146 3.04 8.93 7.76
CA ALA A 146 4.17 8.21 8.34
C ALA A 146 5.48 9.02 8.34
N TYR A 147 5.54 10.06 7.50
CA TYR A 147 6.72 10.91 7.33
C TYR A 147 6.53 12.28 7.99
N ASN A 148 5.29 12.78 8.02
CA ASN A 148 4.96 14.10 8.52
C ASN A 148 3.48 14.16 8.96
N ASP A 149 3.23 14.56 10.21
CA ASP A 149 1.90 14.59 10.83
C ASP A 149 0.93 15.60 10.20
N LEU A 150 1.40 16.48 9.31
CA LEU A 150 0.57 17.45 8.59
C LEU A 150 -0.36 16.81 7.54
N TRP A 151 -0.20 15.52 7.25
CA TRP A 151 -1.00 14.82 6.24
C TRP A 151 -2.18 14.07 6.85
N SER A 152 -3.36 14.27 6.25
CA SER A 152 -4.57 13.48 6.50
C SER A 152 -4.52 12.22 5.63
N CYS A 153 -4.54 11.04 6.24
CA CYS A 153 -4.35 9.75 5.57
C CYS A 153 -5.38 8.71 6.04
N PRO A 154 -5.99 7.94 5.11
CA PRO A 154 -6.93 6.86 5.44
C PRO A 154 -6.38 5.82 6.42
N ILE A 155 -7.15 5.49 7.45
CA ILE A 155 -6.81 4.42 8.39
C ILE A 155 -7.29 3.08 7.80
N PRO A 156 -6.43 2.05 7.76
CA PRO A 156 -6.86 0.70 7.39
C PRO A 156 -8.03 0.21 8.25
N PRO A 157 -9.08 -0.36 7.62
CA PRO A 157 -10.23 -0.93 8.31
C PRO A 157 -9.79 -2.13 9.17
N VAL A 158 -10.60 -2.51 10.15
CA VAL A 158 -10.28 -3.64 11.04
C VAL A 158 -10.16 -4.94 10.25
N GLU A 159 -10.96 -5.08 9.20
CA GLU A 159 -10.99 -6.22 8.29
C GLU A 159 -9.67 -6.41 7.52
N ASN A 160 -8.90 -5.33 7.29
CA ASN A 160 -7.59 -5.39 6.64
C ASN A 160 -6.43 -5.45 7.64
N ARG A 161 -6.70 -5.84 8.89
CA ARG A 161 -5.66 -6.11 9.90
C ARG A 161 -5.39 -7.61 9.95
N VAL A 162 -4.29 -8.03 9.36
CA VAL A 162 -3.92 -9.44 9.20
C VAL A 162 -2.84 -9.84 10.21
N LYS A 163 -2.83 -11.10 10.63
CA LYS A 163 -1.86 -11.62 11.63
C LYS A 163 -0.58 -12.18 11.00
N ILE A 164 -0.55 -12.23 9.67
CA ILE A 164 0.62 -12.65 8.89
C ILE A 164 1.65 -11.55 8.83
N ARG A 165 2.93 -11.93 8.77
CA ARG A 165 4.03 -10.99 8.52
C ARG A 165 4.21 -10.82 7.02
N ILE A 166 4.05 -9.61 6.50
CA ILE A 166 4.29 -9.30 5.09
C ILE A 166 5.62 -8.56 4.98
N GLU A 167 6.70 -9.33 4.84
CA GLU A 167 8.09 -8.84 4.80
C GLU A 167 8.48 -8.38 3.38
N ALA A 168 7.70 -7.44 2.84
CA ALA A 168 7.86 -6.85 1.51
C ALA A 168 7.56 -5.36 1.56
N GLY A 169 8.06 -4.58 0.60
CA GLY A 169 7.73 -3.15 0.51
C GLY A 169 8.41 -2.28 1.56
N GLU A 170 7.84 -1.11 1.82
CA GLU A 170 8.41 -0.11 2.71
C GLU A 170 8.40 -0.55 4.17
N MET A 171 9.52 -0.28 4.83
CA MET A 171 9.68 -0.34 6.28
C MET A 171 9.36 1.02 6.89
N LYS A 172 9.25 1.09 8.23
CA LYS A 172 9.00 2.35 8.92
C LYS A 172 10.13 3.36 8.65
N PHE A 173 9.76 4.64 8.49
CA PHE A 173 10.71 5.71 8.22
C PHE A 173 11.45 6.17 9.49
N HIS A 174 10.71 6.28 10.60
CA HIS A 174 11.23 6.60 11.93
C HIS A 174 11.45 5.33 12.75
N ASP A 175 12.41 5.35 13.67
CA ASP A 175 12.63 4.26 14.63
C ASP A 175 11.74 4.36 15.86
#